data_AF-A0A261Q6D8-F1
#
_entry.id   AF-A0A261Q6D8-F1
#
_cell.length_a   1.000
_cell.length_b   1.000
_cell.length_c   1.000
_cell.angle_alpha   90.00
_cell.angle_beta   90.00
_cell.angle_gamma   90.00
#
_symmetry.space_group_name_H-M   'P 1'
#
loop_
_entity.id
_entity.type
_entity.pdbx_description
1 polymer ?
#
loop_
_entity_poly.entity_id
_entity_poly.type
_entity_poly.pdbx_seq_one_letter_code
_entity_poly.pdbx_strand_id
1 'polypeptide(L)'
;MHLHYIKLIARQEWNAIFRGRNTRLLYFSLLAVSLLAMITGWQYVGKFNRQQATAHQQVYDQWMSQPDRHPHRVAHYGYLVFREKSPLSFFDFGLDSYVATPYFWKHTVKIQST
;
A
#
# COMPACT_ATOMS: atom_id res chain seq x y z
N MET A 1 -14.15 39.91 -26.43
CA MET A 1 -12.94 40.77 -26.44
C MET A 1 -12.16 40.76 -25.11
N HIS A 2 -12.79 40.61 -23.93
CA HIS A 2 -12.06 40.61 -22.63
C HIS A 2 -11.22 39.36 -22.30
N LEU A 3 -11.58 38.18 -22.84
CA LEU A 3 -10.88 36.92 -22.55
C LEU A 3 -9.41 36.94 -22.99
N HIS A 4 -9.08 37.72 -24.01
CA HIS A 4 -7.71 37.84 -24.50
C HIS A 4 -6.82 38.54 -23.47
N TYR A 5 -7.29 39.65 -22.89
CA TYR A 5 -6.58 40.38 -21.85
C TYR A 5 -6.42 39.55 -20.56
N ILE A 6 -7.46 38.83 -20.16
CA ILE A 6 -7.39 37.93 -18.99
C ILE A 6 -6.32 36.85 -19.20
N LYS A 7 -6.28 36.22 -20.38
CA LYS A 7 -5.23 35.23 -20.71
C LYS A 7 -3.83 35.84 -20.77
N LEU A 8 -3.71 37.06 -21.30
CA LEU A 8 -2.43 37.76 -21.40
C LEU A 8 -1.85 38.06 -20.01
N ILE A 9 -2.69 38.62 -19.13
CA ILE A 9 -2.33 38.93 -17.73
C ILE A 9 -2.01 37.63 -16.99
N ALA A 10 -2.88 36.61 -17.07
CA ALA A 10 -2.65 35.33 -16.41
C ALA A 10 -1.31 34.69 -16.82
N ARG A 11 -0.95 34.75 -18.10
CA ARG A 11 0.32 34.22 -18.60
C ARG A 11 1.53 35.03 -18.13
N GLN A 12 1.41 36.35 -18.07
CA GLN A 12 2.47 37.22 -17.55
C GLN A 12 2.71 36.99 -16.06
N GLU A 13 1.64 36.90 -15.26
CA GLU A 13 1.72 36.59 -13.83
C GLU A 13 2.32 35.20 -13.58
N TRP A 14 1.87 34.19 -14.33
CA TRP A 14 2.44 32.84 -14.26
C TRP A 14 3.95 32.87 -14.54
N ASN A 15 4.37 33.53 -15.62
CA ASN A 15 5.79 33.65 -15.94
C ASN A 15 6.55 34.44 -14.88
N ALA A 16 5.98 35.49 -14.29
CA ALA A 16 6.61 36.28 -13.24
C ALA A 16 6.89 35.44 -11.98
N ILE A 17 5.94 34.60 -11.56
CA ILE A 17 6.08 33.68 -10.43
C ILE A 17 7.24 32.70 -10.67
N PHE A 18 7.30 32.07 -11.85
CA PHE A 18 8.31 31.06 -12.18
C PHE A 18 9.69 31.63 -12.57
N ARG A 19 9.81 32.94 -12.83
CA ARG A 19 11.09 33.57 -13.21
C ARG A 19 12.06 33.67 -12.03
N GLY A 20 11.53 33.75 -10.81
CA GLY A 20 12.32 33.86 -9.57
C GLY A 20 13.29 32.69 -9.38
N ARG A 21 14.55 32.98 -9.02
CA ARG A 21 15.54 31.95 -8.66
C ARG A 21 15.07 31.12 -7.46
N ASN A 22 14.45 31.78 -6.47
CA ASN A 22 13.92 31.12 -5.27
C ASN A 22 12.74 30.20 -5.60
N THR A 23 11.81 30.62 -6.45
CA THR A 23 10.69 29.78 -6.90
C THR A 23 11.17 28.53 -7.62
N ARG A 24 12.19 28.66 -8.48
CA ARG A 24 12.80 27.50 -9.15
C ARG A 24 13.44 26.54 -8.15
N LEU A 25 14.21 27.05 -7.19
CA LEU A 25 14.82 26.21 -6.15
C LEU A 25 13.77 25.47 -5.31
N LEU A 26 12.71 26.16 -4.89
CA LEU A 26 11.59 25.56 -4.15
C LEU A 26 10.86 24.50 -4.99
N TYR A 27 10.62 24.78 -6.26
CA TYR A 27 9.99 23.82 -7.17
C TYR A 27 10.86 22.57 -7.34
N PHE A 28 12.17 22.74 -7.59
CA PHE A 28 13.09 21.63 -7.73
C PHE A 28 13.24 20.83 -6.44
N SER A 29 13.30 21.47 -5.27
CA SER A 29 13.38 20.76 -4.00
C SER A 29 12.10 19.98 -3.72
N LEU A 30 10.92 20.58 -3.96
CA LEU A 30 9.63 19.90 -3.81
C LEU A 30 9.52 18.70 -4.76
N LEU A 31 9.92 18.88 -6.02
CA LEU A 31 9.95 17.82 -7.03
C LEU A 31 10.91 16.71 -6.61
N ALA A 32 12.11 17.04 -6.15
CA ALA A 32 13.11 16.07 -5.71
C ALA A 32 12.61 15.24 -4.53
N VAL A 33 12.05 15.89 -3.49
CA VAL A 33 11.48 15.19 -2.33
C VAL A 33 10.29 14.33 -2.75
N SER A 34 9.43 14.81 -3.65
CA SER A 34 8.29 14.04 -4.15
C SER A 34 8.72 12.79 -4.93
N LEU A 35 9.73 12.91 -5.79
CA LEU A 35 10.32 11.78 -6.52
C LEU A 35 10.98 10.78 -5.58
N LEU A 36 11.73 11.27 -4.58
CA LEU A 36 12.33 10.41 -3.55
C LEU A 36 11.26 9.64 -2.78
N ALA A 37 10.18 10.31 -2.35
CA ALA A 37 9.06 9.67 -1.67
C ALA A 37 8.39 8.61 -2.54
N MET A 38 8.20 8.88 -3.84
CA MET A 38 7.60 7.92 -4.78
C MET A 38 8.49 6.67 -4.94
N ILE A 39 9.80 6.86 -5.09
CA ILE A 39 10.76 5.75 -5.25
C ILE A 39 10.83 4.91 -3.97
N THR A 40 10.95 5.55 -2.80
CA THR A 40 11.03 4.85 -1.52
C THR A 40 9.73 4.11 -1.21
N GLY A 41 8.59 4.72 -1.52
CA GLY A 41 7.26 4.10 -1.42
C GLY A 41 7.14 2.85 -2.28
N TRP A 42 7.54 2.93 -3.55
CA TRP A 42 7.54 1.77 -4.45
C TRP A 42 8.40 0.62 -3.92
N GLN A 43 9.62 0.93 -3.47
CA GLN A 43 10.52 -0.06 -2.90
C GLN A 43 9.97 -0.68 -1.62
N TYR A 44 9.32 0.12 -0.78
CA TYR A 44 8.69 -0.33 0.46
C TYR A 44 7.57 -1.33 0.19
N VAL A 45 6.64 -1.03 -0.72
CA VAL A 45 5.54 -1.96 -1.09
C VAL A 45 6.10 -3.29 -1.58
N GLY A 46 7.11 -3.27 -2.45
CA GLY A 46 7.75 -4.50 -2.94
C GLY A 46 8.43 -5.32 -1.85
N LYS A 47 9.10 -4.68 -0.88
CA LYS A 47 9.70 -5.37 0.28
C LYS A 47 8.62 -5.96 1.19
N PHE A 48 7.56 -5.21 1.45
CA PHE A 48 6.45 -5.64 2.29
C PHE A 48 5.75 -6.87 1.73
N ASN A 49 5.43 -6.88 0.42
CA ASN A 49 4.78 -8.03 -0.21
C ASN A 49 5.65 -9.29 -0.16
N ARG A 50 6.97 -9.16 -0.32
CA ARG A 50 7.90 -10.29 -0.15
C ARG A 50 7.90 -10.83 1.28
N GLN A 51 7.94 -9.95 2.28
CA GLN A 51 7.87 -10.36 3.69
C GLN A 51 6.56 -11.08 4.02
N GLN A 52 5.43 -10.57 3.50
CA GLN A 52 4.15 -11.25 3.65
C GLN A 52 4.13 -12.62 2.97
N ALA A 53 4.68 -12.76 1.75
CA ALA A 53 4.74 -14.03 1.06
C ALA A 53 5.55 -15.08 1.87
N THR A 54 6.68 -14.68 2.48
CA THR A 54 7.43 -15.57 3.38
C THR A 54 6.62 -15.94 4.62
N ALA A 55 5.94 -14.98 5.25
CA ALA A 55 5.11 -15.25 6.43
C ALA A 55 3.93 -16.18 6.11
N HIS A 56 3.28 -16.00 4.96
CA HIS A 56 2.27 -16.90 4.43
C HIS A 56 2.78 -18.33 4.30
N GLN A 57 3.97 -18.49 3.70
CA GLN A 57 4.58 -19.81 3.52
C GLN A 57 4.86 -20.49 4.87
N GLN A 58 5.39 -19.73 5.84
CA GLN A 58 5.65 -20.25 7.20
C GLN A 58 4.37 -20.70 7.90
N VAL A 59 3.30 -19.90 7.83
CA VAL A 59 2.00 -20.27 8.39
C VAL A 59 1.43 -21.51 7.71
N TYR A 60 1.58 -21.61 6.39
CA TYR A 60 1.13 -22.77 5.61
C TYR A 60 1.90 -24.04 5.97
N ASP A 61 3.23 -23.96 6.07
CA ASP A 61 4.08 -25.09 6.45
C ASP A 61 3.78 -25.52 7.89
N GLN A 62 3.52 -24.56 8.79
CA GLN A 62 3.09 -24.83 10.16
C GLN A 62 1.69 -25.46 10.22
N TRP A 63 0.77 -25.05 9.35
CA TRP A 63 -0.54 -25.70 9.19
C TRP A 63 -0.41 -27.15 8.70
N MET A 64 0.49 -27.40 7.74
CA MET A 64 0.69 -28.73 7.16
C MET A 64 1.45 -29.68 8.10
N SER A 65 2.34 -29.17 8.93
CA SER A 65 3.16 -29.96 9.85
C SER A 65 2.48 -30.30 11.19
N GLN A 66 1.22 -29.90 11.40
CA GLN A 66 0.49 -30.22 12.61
C GLN A 66 0.35 -31.74 12.78
N PRO A 67 0.95 -32.34 13.82
CA PRO A 67 0.76 -33.75 14.10
C PRO A 67 -0.69 -33.95 14.52
N ASP A 68 -1.32 -34.97 13.93
CA ASP A 68 -2.64 -35.45 14.34
C ASP A 68 -3.79 -34.50 13.95
N ARG A 69 -4.02 -34.37 12.62
CA ARG A 69 -5.10 -33.59 11.98
C ARG A 69 -6.48 -34.22 12.25
N HIS A 70 -6.93 -34.16 13.49
CA HIS A 70 -8.28 -34.59 13.81
C HIS A 70 -9.29 -33.54 13.33
N PRO A 71 -10.33 -33.90 12.54
CA PRO A 71 -11.24 -32.96 11.88
C PRO A 71 -11.84 -31.92 12.82
N HIS A 72 -12.07 -32.30 14.07
CA HIS A 72 -12.58 -31.42 15.12
C HIS A 72 -11.56 -30.37 15.61
N ARG A 73 -10.26 -30.68 15.63
CA ARG A 73 -9.19 -29.75 16.06
C ARG A 73 -8.83 -28.76 14.96
N VAL A 74 -8.73 -29.21 13.71
CA VAL A 74 -8.43 -28.34 12.56
C VAL A 74 -9.58 -27.35 12.25
N ALA A 75 -10.83 -27.68 12.56
CA ALA A 75 -11.96 -26.73 12.45
C ALA A 75 -11.90 -25.58 13.47
N HIS A 76 -11.11 -25.73 14.54
CA HIS A 76 -10.88 -24.67 15.53
C HIS A 76 -9.57 -23.92 15.33
N TYR A 77 -8.65 -24.44 14.52
CA TYR A 77 -7.50 -23.68 14.05
C TYR A 77 -7.96 -22.65 13.03
N GLY A 78 -7.82 -21.37 13.36
CA GLY A 78 -8.06 -20.31 12.39
C GLY A 78 -6.87 -20.12 11.48
N TYR A 79 -7.14 -19.68 10.26
CA TYR A 79 -6.13 -19.40 9.24
C TYR A 79 -5.80 -17.90 9.27
N LEU A 80 -4.51 -17.58 9.27
CA LEU A 80 -4.05 -16.19 9.13
C LEU A 80 -4.04 -15.86 7.63
N VAL A 81 -4.95 -14.98 7.21
CA VAL A 81 -4.96 -14.45 5.84
C VAL A 81 -4.20 -13.14 5.86
N PHE A 82 -3.08 -13.07 5.13
CA PHE A 82 -2.42 -11.81 4.82
C PHE A 82 -2.85 -11.33 3.42
N ARG A 83 -2.87 -10.01 3.23
CA ARG A 83 -3.34 -9.35 2.01
C ARG A 83 -2.18 -8.58 1.38
N GLU A 84 -1.90 -8.87 0.12
CA GLU A 84 -0.89 -8.15 -0.65
C GLU A 84 -1.24 -6.65 -0.77
N LYS A 85 -0.22 -5.80 -0.64
CA LYS A 85 -0.38 -4.36 -0.85
C LYS A 85 -0.37 -4.04 -2.33
N SER A 86 -1.35 -3.24 -2.75
CA SER A 86 -1.41 -2.66 -4.08
C SER A 86 -0.30 -1.62 -4.26
N PRO A 87 0.31 -1.49 -5.45
CA PRO A 87 1.26 -0.41 -5.75
C PRO A 87 0.71 1.00 -5.49
N LEU A 88 -0.62 1.17 -5.58
CA LEU A 88 -1.30 2.45 -5.33
C LEU A 88 -1.45 2.79 -3.84
N SER A 89 -1.18 1.85 -2.92
CA SER A 89 -1.33 2.10 -1.47
C SER A 89 -0.35 3.15 -0.93
N PHE A 90 0.68 3.52 -1.70
CA PHE A 90 1.53 4.69 -1.46
C PHE A 90 0.74 6.01 -1.32
N PHE A 91 -0.41 6.16 -2.00
CA PHE A 91 -1.21 7.38 -1.86
C PHE A 91 -2.12 7.37 -0.62
N ASP A 92 -2.17 6.25 0.11
CA ASP A 92 -3.04 6.04 1.28
C ASP A 92 -2.31 5.32 2.42
N PHE A 93 -1.20 5.93 2.86
CA PHE A 93 -0.42 5.40 4.00
C PHE A 93 -1.23 5.28 5.30
N GLY A 94 -2.33 6.05 5.44
CA GLY A 94 -3.15 6.12 6.64
C GLY A 94 -4.03 4.88 6.85
N LEU A 95 -4.65 4.36 5.79
CA LEU A 95 -5.48 3.15 5.88
C LEU A 95 -4.65 1.86 5.98
N ASP A 96 -3.42 1.87 5.44
CA ASP A 96 -2.54 0.70 5.39
C ASP A 96 -2.17 0.13 6.77
N SER A 97 -2.15 0.97 7.82
CA SER A 97 -1.81 0.55 9.20
C SER A 97 -2.96 -0.21 9.89
N TYR A 98 -4.19 0.02 9.44
CA TYR A 98 -5.40 -0.59 10.01
C TYR A 98 -5.92 -1.76 9.17
N VAL A 99 -5.64 -1.79 7.87
CA VAL A 99 -6.10 -2.85 6.95
C VAL A 99 -5.14 -4.03 6.89
N ALA A 100 -3.85 -3.83 7.20
CA ALA A 100 -2.84 -4.89 7.20
C ALA A 100 -2.77 -5.72 8.50
N THR A 101 -3.80 -5.66 9.36
CA THR A 101 -3.87 -6.52 10.55
C THR A 101 -4.24 -7.94 10.10
N PRO A 102 -3.42 -8.97 10.40
CA PRO A 102 -3.78 -10.34 10.10
C PRO A 102 -5.06 -10.68 10.86
N TYR A 103 -6.13 -10.97 10.12
CA TYR A 103 -7.41 -11.34 10.71
C TYR A 103 -7.46 -12.86 10.88
N PHE A 104 -7.80 -13.31 12.09
CA PHE A 104 -7.98 -14.72 12.39
C PHE A 104 -9.34 -15.18 11.86
N TRP A 105 -9.36 -15.98 10.79
CA TRP A 105 -10.60 -16.53 10.25
C TRP A 105 -10.80 -17.98 10.70
N LYS A 106 -11.87 -18.22 11.45
CA LYS A 106 -12.22 -19.55 11.97
C LYS A 106 -13.16 -20.24 10.97
N HIS A 107 -12.63 -21.16 10.16
CA HIS A 107 -13.45 -21.90 9.20
C HIS A 107 -14.27 -22.97 9.95
N THR A 108 -15.57 -22.74 10.13
CA THR A 108 -16.47 -23.77 10.70
C THR A 108 -16.80 -24.77 9.60
N VAL A 109 -16.05 -25.87 9.52
CA VAL A 109 -16.38 -26.99 8.62
C VAL A 109 -17.58 -27.73 9.21
N LYS A 110 -18.78 -27.61 8.61
CA LYS A 110 -19.88 -28.52 8.89
C LYS A 110 -19.53 -29.86 8.25
N ILE A 111 -19.03 -30.80 9.06
CA ILE A 111 -18.88 -32.19 8.66
C ILE A 111 -20.29 -32.76 8.60
N GLN A 112 -20.81 -32.96 7.38
CA GLN A 112 -22.06 -33.66 7.16
C GLN A 112 -21.75 -35.15 7.32
N SER A 113 -22.19 -35.74 8.43
CA SER A 113 -22.02 -37.15 8.74
C SER A 113 -22.86 -38.00 7.78
N THR A 114 -22.23 -38.91 7.07
CA THR A 114 -22.84 -40.14 6.53
C THR A 114 -22.13 -41.33 7.12
#